data_AF-A0A6N8BIA2-F1
#
_entry.id   AF-A0A6N8BIA2-F1
#
_cell.length_a   1.000
_cell.length_b   1.000
_cell.length_c   1.000
_cell.angle_alpha   90.00
_cell.angle_beta   90.00
_cell.angle_gamma   90.00
#
_symmetry.space_group_name_H-M   'P 1'
#
loop_
_entity.id
_entity.type
_entity.pdbx_description
1 polymer ?
#
loop_
_entity_poly.entity_id
_entity_poly.type
_entity_poly.pdbx_seq_one_letter_code
_entity_poly.pdbx_strand_id
1 'polypeptide(L)'
;MVSSESKLLGALCHGSMFIGLPIVVPLLVYLLKKDDQFVNHHARESLAMHIIGLILGVVVGISCAILIGFLLIIPMVILGLIYSIFAIIAIIKCLSGEYYHYPITSKFAVSWFKD
;
A
#
# COMPACT_ATOMS: atom_id res chain seq x y z
N MET A 1 0.76 -12.38 -21.30
CA MET A 1 1.90 -11.77 -20.57
C MET A 1 1.46 -10.40 -20.08
N VAL A 2 1.78 -10.03 -18.84
CA VAL A 2 1.43 -8.71 -18.28
C VAL A 2 2.19 -7.61 -19.02
N SER A 3 1.49 -6.57 -19.48
CA SER A 3 2.11 -5.49 -20.26
C SER A 3 3.06 -4.64 -19.40
N SER A 4 4.06 -4.02 -20.01
CA SER A 4 4.98 -3.13 -19.30
C SER A 4 4.25 -1.96 -18.62
N GLU A 5 3.21 -1.42 -19.25
CA GLU A 5 2.35 -0.40 -18.66
C GLU A 5 1.66 -0.92 -17.39
N SER A 6 1.08 -2.13 -17.44
CA SER A 6 0.40 -2.74 -16.29
C SER A 6 1.35 -2.92 -15.10
N LYS A 7 2.57 -3.38 -15.38
CA LYS A 7 3.64 -3.55 -14.38
C LYS A 7 4.01 -2.22 -13.73
N LEU A 8 4.19 -1.18 -14.54
CA LEU A 8 4.54 0.16 -14.05
C LEU A 8 3.39 0.78 -13.24
N LEU A 9 2.14 0.64 -13.67
CA LEU A 9 0.99 1.15 -12.94
C LEU A 9 0.79 0.42 -11.60
N GLY A 10 0.96 -0.91 -11.58
CA GLY A 10 0.94 -1.69 -10.33
C GLY A 10 2.06 -1.26 -9.38
N ALA A 11 3.29 -1.11 -9.89
CA ALA A 11 4.43 -0.63 -9.11
C ALA A 11 4.19 0.80 -8.58
N LEU A 12 3.63 1.69 -9.40
CA LEU A 12 3.29 3.06 -9.03
C LEU A 12 2.26 3.10 -7.91
N CYS A 13 1.27 2.20 -7.90
CA CYS A 13 0.31 2.09 -6.82
C CYS A 13 1.01 1.85 -5.47
N HIS A 14 1.94 0.90 -5.40
CA HIS A 14 2.66 0.58 -4.15
C HIS A 14 3.72 1.64 -3.80
N GLY A 15 4.37 2.23 -4.82
CA GLY A 15 5.38 3.27 -4.64
C GLY A 15 4.83 4.65 -4.33
N SER A 16 3.51 4.84 -4.43
CA SER A 16 2.85 6.14 -4.24
C SER A 16 3.08 6.76 -2.85
N MET A 17 3.33 5.94 -1.82
CA MET A 17 3.75 6.43 -0.51
C MET A 17 5.05 7.24 -0.54
N PHE A 18 6.03 6.86 -1.38
CA PHE A 18 7.34 7.52 -1.43
C PHE A 18 7.30 8.89 -2.12
N ILE A 19 6.22 9.16 -2.87
CA ILE A 19 5.96 10.46 -3.50
C ILE A 19 4.85 11.24 -2.78
N GLY A 20 4.42 10.79 -1.60
CA GLY A 20 3.46 11.51 -0.76
C GLY A 20 2.00 11.42 -1.24
N LEU A 21 1.67 10.49 -2.15
CA LEU A 21 0.30 10.30 -2.66
C LEU A 21 -0.25 8.87 -2.43
N PRO A 22 -0.11 8.31 -1.22
CA PRO A 22 -0.39 6.90 -0.90
C PRO A 22 -1.83 6.45 -1.17
N ILE A 23 -2.80 7.38 -1.15
CA ILE A 23 -4.22 7.08 -1.35
C ILE A 23 -4.67 7.49 -2.74
N VAL A 24 -4.29 8.69 -3.17
CA VAL A 24 -4.76 9.32 -4.41
C VAL A 24 -4.37 8.49 -5.62
N VAL A 25 -3.11 8.06 -5.71
CA VAL A 25 -2.60 7.29 -6.85
C VAL A 25 -3.31 5.93 -7.00
N PRO A 26 -3.29 5.02 -6.00
CA PRO A 26 -3.94 3.72 -6.16
C PRO A 26 -5.47 3.85 -6.31
N LEU A 27 -6.11 4.86 -5.71
CA LEU A 27 -7.54 5.11 -5.92
C LEU A 27 -7.85 5.49 -7.36
N LEU A 28 -7.12 6.46 -7.93
CA LEU A 28 -7.32 6.86 -9.32
C LEU A 28 -7.04 5.70 -10.27
N VAL A 29 -5.96 4.94 -10.04
CA VAL A 29 -5.63 3.77 -10.85
C VAL A 29 -6.74 2.71 -10.75
N TYR A 30 -7.24 2.41 -9.56
CA TYR A 30 -8.35 1.47 -9.36
C TYR A 30 -9.62 1.90 -10.12
N LEU A 31 -9.94 3.19 -10.12
CA LEU A 31 -11.14 3.71 -10.79
C LEU A 31 -11.00 3.75 -12.32
N LEU A 32 -9.80 4.04 -12.83
CA LEU A 32 -9.55 4.26 -14.27
C LEU A 32 -9.12 2.99 -15.02
N LYS A 33 -8.54 2.00 -14.33
CA LYS A 33 -7.98 0.78 -14.94
C LYS A 33 -8.73 -0.48 -14.48
N LYS A 34 -10.06 -0.44 -14.52
CA LYS A 34 -10.92 -1.56 -14.10
C LYS A 34 -10.81 -2.79 -15.02
N ASP A 35 -10.63 -2.57 -16.32
CA ASP A 35 -10.57 -3.65 -17.31
C ASP A 35 -9.24 -4.44 -17.27
N ASP A 36 -8.21 -3.86 -16.63
CA ASP A 36 -6.92 -4.50 -16.45
C ASP A 36 -6.89 -5.21 -15.09
N GLN A 37 -7.10 -6.52 -15.10
CA GLN A 37 -7.18 -7.33 -13.87
C GLN A 37 -5.90 -7.25 -13.02
N PHE A 38 -4.73 -7.15 -13.66
CA PHE A 38 -3.45 -7.08 -12.94
C PHE A 38 -3.31 -5.74 -12.23
N VAL A 39 -3.58 -4.64 -12.94
CA VAL A 39 -3.54 -3.30 -12.36
C VAL A 39 -4.61 -3.13 -11.30
N ASN A 40 -5.84 -3.58 -11.56
CA ASN A 40 -6.95 -3.52 -10.61
C ASN A 40 -6.62 -4.25 -9.30
N HIS A 41 -6.08 -5.47 -9.41
CA HIS A 41 -5.62 -6.24 -8.24
C HIS A 41 -4.62 -5.44 -7.40
N HIS A 42 -3.54 -4.95 -8.00
CA HIS A 42 -2.50 -4.25 -7.27
C HIS A 42 -2.94 -2.87 -6.76
N ALA A 43 -3.85 -2.20 -7.46
CA ALA A 43 -4.44 -0.95 -6.99
C ALA A 43 -5.27 -1.16 -5.72
N ARG A 44 -6.08 -2.22 -5.65
CA ARG A 44 -6.88 -2.58 -4.46
C ARG A 44 -6.01 -3.00 -3.29
N GLU A 45 -5.04 -3.88 -3.53
CA GLU A 45 -4.06 -4.33 -2.51
C GLU A 45 -3.27 -3.15 -1.94
N SER A 46 -2.77 -2.27 -2.81
CA SER A 46 -2.08 -1.05 -2.43
C SER A 46 -2.99 -0.14 -1.61
N LEU A 47 -4.20 0.16 -2.08
CA LEU A 47 -5.12 1.07 -1.41
C LEU A 47 -5.48 0.58 -0.01
N ALA A 48 -5.72 -0.73 0.15
CA ALA A 48 -5.97 -1.34 1.45
C ALA A 48 -4.77 -1.19 2.40
N MET A 49 -3.57 -1.45 1.90
CA MET A 49 -2.32 -1.34 2.65
C MET A 49 -2.06 0.12 3.09
N HIS A 50 -2.27 1.09 2.21
CA HIS A 50 -2.09 2.51 2.51
C HIS A 50 -3.12 3.06 3.50
N ILE A 51 -4.40 2.69 3.39
CA ILE A 51 -5.43 3.11 4.35
C ILE A 51 -5.11 2.57 5.74
N ILE A 52 -4.77 1.28 5.85
CA ILE A 52 -4.44 0.66 7.15
C ILE A 52 -3.16 1.26 7.72
N GLY A 53 -2.12 1.43 6.89
CA GLY A 53 -0.87 2.07 7.29
C GLY A 53 -1.08 3.49 7.81
N LEU A 54 -1.91 4.28 7.14
CA LEU A 54 -2.24 5.65 7.56
C LEU A 54 -2.98 5.67 8.91
N ILE A 55 -4.00 4.81 9.09
CA ILE A 55 -4.74 4.71 10.35
C ILE A 55 -3.80 4.33 11.50
N LEU A 56 -2.96 3.31 11.32
CA LEU A 56 -1.99 2.89 12.33
C LEU A 56 -0.98 4.01 12.62
N GLY A 57 -0.48 4.69 11.60
CA GLY A 57 0.45 5.81 11.75
C GLY A 57 -0.15 6.97 12.56
N VAL A 58 -1.41 7.33 12.29
CA VAL A 58 -2.14 8.36 13.05
C VAL A 58 -2.36 7.93 14.50
N VAL A 59 -2.82 6.71 14.75
CA VAL A 59 -3.06 6.20 16.11
C VAL A 59 -1.77 6.20 16.93
N VAL A 60 -0.67 5.70 16.35
CA VAL A 60 0.64 5.70 17.01
C VAL A 60 1.14 7.13 17.22
N GLY A 61 1.02 8.00 16.21
CA GLY A 61 1.43 9.40 16.30
C GLY A 61 0.71 10.18 17.40
N ILE A 62 -0.61 10.01 17.53
CA ILE A 62 -1.40 10.61 18.61
C ILE A 62 -0.98 10.02 19.97
N SER A 63 -0.76 8.71 20.05
CA SER A 63 -0.31 8.04 21.27
C SER A 63 1.07 8.55 21.73
N CYS A 64 1.99 8.79 20.79
CA CYS A 64 3.27 9.44 21.06
C CYS A 64 3.08 10.86 21.63
N ALA A 65 2.13 11.63 21.09
CA ALA A 65 1.88 12.99 21.55
C ALA A 65 1.29 13.06 22.98
N ILE A 66 0.46 12.09 23.38
CA ILE A 66 -0.26 12.10 24.67
C ILE A 66 0.57 11.48 25.82
N LEU A 67 1.32 10.41 25.57
CA LEU A 67 1.98 9.64 26.63
C LEU A 67 3.35 10.22 26.99
N ILE A 68 4.43 9.65 26.45
CA ILE A 68 5.82 10.09 26.60
C ILE A 68 6.45 9.90 25.23
N GLY A 69 6.44 10.96 24.41
CA GLY A 69 6.74 10.88 22.98
C GLY A 69 8.02 10.14 22.64
N PHE A 70 9.02 10.10 23.52
CA PHE A 70 10.28 9.41 23.29
C PHE A 70 10.21 7.88 23.31
N LEU A 71 9.35 7.27 24.16
CA LEU A 71 9.32 5.82 24.33
C LEU A 71 8.73 5.09 23.11
N LEU A 72 7.86 5.77 22.37
CA LEU A 72 7.13 5.21 21.22
C LEU A 72 7.78 5.52 19.86
N ILE A 73 8.88 6.30 19.82
CA ILE A 73 9.62 6.58 18.58
C ILE A 73 10.19 5.29 17.97
N ILE A 74 10.79 4.43 18.78
CA ILE A 74 11.41 3.18 18.30
C ILE A 74 10.36 2.27 17.62
N PRO A 75 9.22 1.94 18.26
CA PRO A 75 8.14 1.22 17.60
C PRO A 75 7.64 1.87 16.31
N MET A 76 7.50 3.20 16.29
CA MET A 76 7.03 3.94 15.11
C MET A 76 7.99 3.80 13.93
N VAL A 77 9.31 3.91 14.17
CA VAL A 77 10.34 3.73 13.13
C VAL A 77 10.31 2.29 12.60
N ILE A 78 10.20 1.30 13.48
CA ILE A 78 10.12 -0.12 13.08
C ILE A 78 8.89 -0.36 12.21
N LEU A 79 7.73 0.17 12.60
CA LEU A 79 6.50 0.03 11.82
C LEU A 79 6.63 0.67 10.43
N GLY A 80 7.19 1.87 10.36
CA GLY A 80 7.44 2.57 9.08
C GLY A 80 8.43 1.81 8.19
N LEU A 81 9.44 1.17 8.77
CA LEU A 81 10.40 0.34 8.03
C LEU A 81 9.73 -0.92 7.48
N ILE A 82 8.97 -1.65 8.29
CA ILE A 82 8.22 -2.84 7.86
C ILE A 82 7.25 -2.47 6.73
N TYR A 83 6.52 -1.38 6.90
CA TYR A 83 5.62 -0.84 5.89
C TYR A 83 6.32 -0.57 4.56
N SER A 84 7.47 0.10 4.61
CA SER A 84 8.30 0.39 3.42
C SER A 84 8.86 -0.86 2.76
N ILE A 85 9.33 -1.85 3.55
CA ILE A 85 9.84 -3.12 3.02
C ILE A 85 8.74 -3.85 2.25
N PHE A 86 7.53 -3.94 2.80
CA PHE A 86 6.41 -4.59 2.11
C PHE A 86 6.02 -3.85 0.82
N ALA A 87 6.04 -2.51 0.81
CA ALA A 87 5.83 -1.74 -0.42
C ALA A 87 6.90 -2.04 -1.48
N ILE A 88 8.18 -2.09 -1.09
CA ILE A 88 9.28 -2.41 -2.01
C ILE A 88 9.14 -3.83 -2.58
N ILE A 89 8.79 -4.81 -1.75
CA ILE A 89 8.52 -6.19 -2.22
C ILE A 89 7.39 -6.20 -3.24
N ALA A 90 6.29 -5.48 -2.97
CA ALA A 90 5.17 -5.40 -3.90
C ALA A 90 5.55 -4.72 -5.22
N ILE A 91 6.39 -3.68 -5.19
CA ILE A 91 6.95 -3.04 -6.38
C ILE A 91 7.76 -4.05 -7.20
N ILE A 92 8.69 -4.78 -6.57
CA ILE A 92 9.52 -5.79 -7.25
C ILE A 92 8.63 -6.85 -7.90
N LYS A 93 7.61 -7.35 -7.17
CA LYS A 93 6.64 -8.33 -7.69
C LYS A 93 5.85 -7.79 -8.88
N CYS A 94 5.41 -6.53 -8.84
CA CYS A 94 4.75 -5.88 -9.97
C CYS A 94 5.65 -5.85 -11.21
N LEU A 95 6.93 -5.47 -11.05
CA LEU A 95 7.89 -5.38 -12.16
C LEU A 95 8.21 -6.77 -12.75
N SER A 96 8.21 -7.83 -11.93
CA SER A 96 8.27 -9.22 -12.40
C SER A 96 6.99 -9.68 -13.10
N GLY A 97 5.87 -8.96 -12.96
CA GLY A 97 4.56 -9.37 -13.47
C GLY A 97 3.88 -10.45 -12.62
N GLU A 98 4.24 -10.53 -11.34
CA GLU A 98 3.67 -11.46 -10.38
C GLU A 98 2.62 -10.77 -9.51
N TYR A 99 1.49 -11.46 -9.32
CA TYR A 99 0.49 -11.04 -8.34
C TYR A 99 1.09 -11.10 -6.93
N TYR A 100 0.80 -10.09 -6.13
CA TYR A 100 1.24 -10.00 -4.75
C TYR A 100 0.05 -9.73 -3.83
N HIS A 101 -0.04 -10.51 -2.76
CA HIS A 101 -1.00 -10.33 -1.69
C HIS A 101 -0.24 -9.91 -0.44
N TYR A 102 -0.64 -8.79 0.15
CA TYR A 102 -0.06 -8.37 1.42
C TYR A 102 -0.47 -9.34 2.53
N PRO A 103 0.47 -9.90 3.31
CA PRO A 103 0.16 -10.90 4.33
C PRO A 103 -0.89 -10.47 5.35
N ILE A 104 -0.95 -9.16 5.66
CA ILE A 104 -1.84 -8.60 6.69
C ILE A 104 -3.08 -7.95 6.08
N THR A 105 -2.91 -7.24 4.97
CA THR A 105 -3.94 -6.31 4.45
C THR A 105 -4.75 -6.87 3.29
N SER A 106 -4.35 -7.99 2.68
CA SER A 106 -5.03 -8.55 1.50
C SER A 106 -6.50 -8.90 1.75
N LYS A 107 -6.84 -9.40 2.94
CA LYS A 107 -8.24 -9.65 3.33
C LYS A 107 -9.14 -8.41 3.26
N PHE A 108 -8.59 -7.23 3.54
CA PHE A 108 -9.32 -5.97 3.45
C PHE A 108 -9.45 -5.50 2.00
N ALA A 109 -8.42 -5.71 1.17
CA ALA A 109 -8.50 -5.45 -0.27
C ALA A 109 -9.60 -6.28 -0.97
N VAL A 110 -9.78 -7.53 -0.53
CA VAL A 110 -10.89 -8.37 -1.00
C VAL A 110 -12.22 -7.88 -0.43
N SER A 111 -12.28 -7.52 0.86
CA SER A 111 -13.52 -7.13 1.53
C SER A 111 -14.08 -5.78 1.12
N TRP A 112 -13.24 -4.77 0.87
CA TRP A 112 -13.67 -3.39 0.61
C TRP A 112 -14.05 -3.13 -0.83
N PHE A 113 -13.44 -3.87 -1.75
CA PHE A 113 -13.60 -3.67 -3.20
C PHE A 113 -14.34 -4.86 -3.82
N LYS A 114 -15.35 -5.40 -3.12
CA LYS A 114 -16.21 -6.41 -3.70
C LYS A 114 -16.92 -5.81 -4.92
N ASP A 115 -16.66 -6.39 -6.09
CA ASP A 115 -17.54 -6.28 -7.25
C ASP A 115 -18.66 -7.31 -7.09
#